data_AF-A0A382Y4C0-F1
#
_entry.id   AF-A0A382Y4C0-F1
#
_cell.length_a   1.000
_cell.length_b   1.000
_cell.length_c   1.000
_cell.angle_alpha   90.00
_cell.angle_beta   90.00
_cell.angle_gamma   90.00
#
_symmetry.space_group_name_H-M   'P 1'
#
loop_
_entity.id
_entity.type
_entity.pdbx_description
1 polymer ?
#
loop_
_entity_poly.entity_id
_entity_poly.type
_entity_poly.pdbx_seq_one_letter_code
_entity_poly.pdbx_strand_id
1 'polypeptide(L)'
;MGAQIAALLAGVGRTVRLLDMPSVGGAAERASLGLQHALAARPHAFYLPEMAEHVIVGTFDDLECIREADWVIEAVLEEAGAKKNLLALIEPYIHDGLIISSNTSGLSIAELARDRTSAFRRCFFGVHFFNPPRYMNLVEVIPSVDTEPELLEVMCDFLKNEL
;
A
#
# COMPACT_ATOMS: atom_id res chain seq x y z
N MET A 1 -3.37 -7.89 -5.40
CA MET A 1 -3.23 -6.48 -5.82
C MET A 1 -1.90 -5.90 -5.37
N GLY A 2 -1.54 -5.99 -4.09
CA GLY A 2 -0.30 -5.41 -3.53
C GLY A 2 0.97 -5.59 -4.37
N ALA A 3 1.30 -6.81 -4.80
CA ALA A 3 2.50 -7.04 -5.62
C ALA A 3 2.48 -6.34 -7.00
N GLN A 4 1.30 -6.14 -7.60
CA GLN A 4 1.18 -5.40 -8.87
C GLN A 4 1.28 -3.89 -8.65
N ILE A 5 0.78 -3.37 -7.53
CA ILE A 5 1.00 -1.97 -7.13
C ILE A 5 2.48 -1.74 -6.84
N ALA A 6 3.14 -2.68 -6.13
CA ALA A 6 4.58 -2.63 -5.90
C ALA A 6 5.37 -2.62 -7.22
N ALA A 7 4.96 -3.43 -8.19
CA ALA A 7 5.55 -3.44 -9.52
C ALA A 7 5.39 -2.10 -10.28
N LEU A 8 4.21 -1.46 -10.17
CA LEU A 8 3.95 -0.16 -10.74
C LEU A 8 4.85 0.92 -10.11
N LEU A 9 4.92 0.97 -8.78
CA LEU A 9 5.72 1.95 -8.05
C LEU A 9 7.23 1.76 -8.25
N ALA A 10 7.70 0.52 -8.25
CA ALA A 10 9.07 0.19 -8.63
C ALA A 10 9.40 0.63 -10.06
N GLY A 11 8.42 0.51 -10.96
CA GLY A 11 8.51 0.96 -12.35
C GLY A 11 8.75 2.46 -12.54
N VAL A 12 8.34 3.28 -11.57
CA VAL A 12 8.59 4.73 -11.55
C VAL A 12 9.74 5.12 -10.59
N GLY A 13 10.61 4.15 -10.28
CA GLY A 13 11.85 4.37 -9.54
C GLY A 13 11.71 4.42 -8.02
N ARG A 14 10.60 3.92 -7.45
CA ARG A 14 10.42 3.86 -5.98
C ARG A 14 10.92 2.55 -5.40
N THR A 15 11.61 2.64 -4.27
CA THR A 15 11.89 1.46 -3.43
C THR A 15 10.61 1.07 -2.70
N VAL A 16 10.18 -0.18 -2.86
CA VAL A 16 8.93 -0.69 -2.26
C VAL A 16 9.24 -1.86 -1.35
N ARG A 17 8.74 -1.80 -0.11
CA ARG A 17 8.71 -2.96 0.78
C ARG A 17 7.38 -3.68 0.63
N LEU A 18 7.41 -4.90 0.08
CA LEU A 18 6.24 -5.75 -0.09
C LEU A 18 6.15 -6.72 1.10
N LEU A 19 5.22 -6.44 2.01
CA LEU A 19 5.01 -7.24 3.22
C LEU A 19 3.74 -8.09 3.11
N ASP A 20 3.80 -9.30 3.64
CA ASP A 20 2.65 -10.22 3.76
C ASP A 20 2.73 -10.97 5.10
N MET A 21 1.73 -11.78 5.42
CA MET A 21 1.77 -12.65 6.59
C MET A 21 2.97 -13.61 6.52
N PRO A 22 3.64 -13.89 7.64
CA PRO A 22 4.71 -14.88 7.67
C PRO A 22 4.21 -16.27 7.27
N SER A 23 5.00 -16.99 6.47
CA SER A 23 4.81 -18.43 6.27
C SER A 23 5.27 -19.23 7.50
N VAL A 24 5.04 -20.55 7.48
CA VAL A 24 5.57 -21.44 8.52
C VAL A 24 7.08 -21.24 8.65
N GLY A 25 7.53 -20.84 9.85
CA GLY A 25 8.94 -20.53 10.13
C GLY A 25 9.34 -19.05 9.97
N GLY A 26 8.39 -18.13 9.76
CA GLY A 26 8.66 -16.68 9.74
C GLY A 26 9.18 -16.14 8.40
N ALA A 27 9.22 -16.97 7.35
CA ALA A 27 9.76 -16.57 6.06
C ALA A 27 8.78 -15.70 5.24
N ALA A 28 9.32 -14.76 4.47
CA ALA A 28 8.59 -13.89 3.52
C ALA A 28 8.16 -14.61 2.22
N GLU A 29 7.83 -15.89 2.30
CA GLU A 29 7.52 -16.73 1.13
C GLU A 29 6.26 -16.25 0.41
N ARG A 30 5.23 -15.78 1.14
CA ARG A 30 4.01 -15.23 0.55
C ARG A 30 4.28 -13.96 -0.27
N ALA A 31 5.02 -13.01 0.30
CA ALA A 31 5.43 -11.79 -0.40
C ALA A 31 6.32 -12.12 -1.62
N SER A 32 7.27 -13.05 -1.46
CA SER A 32 8.14 -13.53 -2.53
C SER A 32 7.36 -14.17 -3.68
N LEU A 33 6.37 -15.02 -3.36
CA LEU A 33 5.50 -15.63 -4.35
C LEU A 33 4.64 -14.57 -5.06
N GLY A 34 4.14 -13.59 -4.32
CA GLY A 34 3.42 -12.44 -4.89
C GLY A 34 4.26 -11.67 -5.91
N LEU A 35 5.53 -11.39 -5.60
CA LEU A 35 6.48 -10.74 -6.50
C LEU A 35 6.77 -11.61 -7.74
N GLN A 36 6.99 -12.92 -7.56
CA GLN A 36 7.19 -13.86 -8.67
C GLN A 36 5.98 -13.89 -9.61
N HIS A 37 4.77 -13.90 -9.07
CA HIS A 37 3.54 -13.82 -9.86
C HIS A 37 3.43 -12.50 -10.61
N ALA A 38 3.83 -11.37 -10.01
CA ALA A 38 3.84 -10.08 -10.70
C ALA A 38 4.84 -10.05 -11.86
N LEU A 39 6.03 -10.63 -11.69
CA LEU A 39 7.04 -10.80 -12.75
C LEU A 39 6.53 -11.67 -13.91
N ALA A 40 5.82 -12.76 -13.58
CA ALA A 40 5.26 -13.68 -14.56
C ALA A 40 3.96 -13.20 -15.20
N ALA A 41 3.32 -12.14 -14.67
CA ALA A 41 1.99 -11.71 -15.05
C ALA A 41 1.86 -11.40 -16.56
N ARG A 42 0.66 -11.67 -17.08
CA ARG A 42 0.21 -11.28 -18.43
C ARG A 42 -1.17 -10.64 -18.28
N PRO A 43 -1.35 -9.36 -18.63
CA PRO A 43 -0.34 -8.44 -19.17
C PRO A 43 0.74 -8.08 -18.12
N HIS A 44 1.92 -7.61 -18.57
CA HIS A 44 3.08 -7.41 -17.69
C HIS A 44 2.80 -6.39 -16.58
N ALA A 45 3.06 -6.74 -15.31
CA ALA A 45 2.87 -5.83 -14.18
C ALA A 45 4.00 -4.79 -14.05
N PHE A 46 5.22 -5.15 -14.47
CA PHE A 46 6.38 -4.26 -14.53
C PHE A 46 6.51 -3.60 -15.91
N TYR A 47 7.13 -2.42 -15.97
CA TYR A 47 7.60 -1.85 -17.24
C TYR A 47 8.80 -2.63 -17.78
N LEU A 48 9.77 -2.91 -16.90
CA LEU A 48 10.97 -3.69 -17.16
C LEU A 48 11.17 -4.70 -16.00
N PRO A 49 11.49 -5.97 -16.27
CA PRO A 49 11.67 -6.98 -15.22
C PRO A 49 12.74 -6.63 -14.18
N GLU A 50 13.78 -5.88 -14.57
CA GLU A 50 14.91 -5.50 -13.72
C GLU A 50 14.47 -4.60 -12.56
N MET A 51 13.38 -3.84 -12.73
CA MET A 51 12.82 -2.97 -11.68
C MET A 51 12.35 -3.75 -10.45
N ALA A 52 12.24 -5.07 -10.53
CA ALA A 52 11.99 -5.90 -9.35
C ALA A 52 13.10 -5.80 -8.29
N GLU A 53 14.31 -5.33 -8.64
CA GLU A 53 15.38 -5.06 -7.66
C GLU A 53 15.03 -3.96 -6.66
N HIS A 54 14.07 -3.09 -6.99
CA HIS A 54 13.55 -2.07 -6.10
C HIS A 54 12.47 -2.60 -5.14
N VAL A 55 12.04 -3.87 -5.29
CA VAL A 55 11.05 -4.50 -4.41
C VAL A 55 11.73 -5.38 -3.38
N ILE A 56 11.68 -4.96 -2.13
CA ILE A 56 12.21 -5.69 -0.98
C ILE A 56 11.05 -6.46 -0.34
N VAL A 57 11.14 -7.78 -0.29
CA VAL A 57 10.11 -8.63 0.33
C VAL A 57 10.35 -8.77 1.83
N GLY A 58 9.28 -8.79 2.62
CA GLY A 58 9.33 -8.99 4.06
C GLY A 58 8.01 -9.57 4.60
N THR A 59 7.87 -9.62 5.92
CA THR A 59 6.65 -10.06 6.59
C THR A 59 6.03 -8.96 7.45
N PHE A 60 4.86 -9.23 8.02
CA PHE A 60 4.28 -8.38 9.07
C PHE A 60 5.07 -8.39 10.39
N ASP A 61 6.17 -9.12 10.50
CA ASP A 61 7.13 -8.97 11.60
C ASP A 61 8.10 -7.79 11.35
N ASP A 62 8.21 -7.34 10.10
CA ASP A 62 9.12 -6.26 9.67
C ASP A 62 8.46 -4.86 9.69
N LEU A 63 7.32 -4.68 10.36
CA LEU A 63 6.54 -3.43 10.34
C LEU A 63 7.30 -2.21 10.87
N GLU A 64 8.41 -2.39 11.56
CA GLU A 64 9.28 -1.28 11.99
C GLU A 64 9.81 -0.45 10.82
N CYS A 65 9.91 -1.03 9.61
CA CYS A 65 10.29 -0.29 8.41
C CYS A 65 9.34 0.86 8.05
N ILE A 66 8.11 0.87 8.57
CA ILE A 66 7.14 1.96 8.37
C ILE A 66 7.65 3.28 8.93
N ARG A 67 8.56 3.25 9.93
CA ARG A 67 9.17 4.46 10.50
C ARG A 67 10.01 5.26 9.51
N GLU A 68 10.40 4.65 8.40
CA GLU A 68 11.22 5.24 7.35
C GLU A 68 10.44 5.38 6.03
N ALA A 69 9.16 5.04 6.00
CA ALA A 69 8.36 5.01 4.79
C ALA A 69 7.62 6.33 4.57
N ASP A 70 7.60 6.82 3.34
CA ASP A 70 6.77 7.99 2.99
C ASP A 70 5.30 7.60 2.82
N TRP A 71 5.04 6.36 2.37
CA TRP A 71 3.70 5.89 2.04
C TRP A 71 3.51 4.39 2.31
N VAL A 72 2.44 4.05 3.04
CA VAL A 72 1.97 2.68 3.27
C VAL A 72 0.67 2.42 2.50
N ILE A 73 0.63 1.30 1.76
CA ILE A 73 -0.56 0.86 1.02
C ILE A 73 -1.06 -0.46 1.59
N GLU A 74 -2.23 -0.44 2.20
CA GLU A 74 -2.95 -1.62 2.62
C GLU A 74 -3.70 -2.23 1.41
N ALA A 75 -3.32 -3.45 1.04
CA ALA A 75 -3.94 -4.21 -0.05
C ALA A 75 -4.13 -5.70 0.29
N VAL A 76 -4.59 -5.97 1.52
CA VAL A 76 -4.96 -7.31 2.01
C VAL A 76 -6.37 -7.72 1.59
N LEU A 77 -6.84 -8.87 2.10
CA LEU A 77 -8.18 -9.38 1.85
C LEU A 77 -9.25 -8.30 2.05
N GLU A 78 -10.25 -8.30 1.17
CA GLU A 78 -11.38 -7.37 1.20
C GLU A 78 -12.39 -7.76 2.28
N GLU A 79 -11.94 -7.70 3.54
CA GLU A 79 -12.70 -8.03 4.74
C GLU A 79 -12.38 -6.98 5.81
N ALA A 80 -13.42 -6.41 6.43
CA ALA A 80 -13.27 -5.26 7.31
C ALA A 80 -12.43 -5.58 8.56
N GLY A 81 -12.60 -6.76 9.15
CA GLY A 81 -11.81 -7.23 10.30
C GLY A 81 -10.33 -7.36 9.96
N ALA A 82 -9.99 -8.02 8.86
CA ALA A 82 -8.62 -8.19 8.38
C ALA A 82 -7.91 -6.84 8.19
N LYS A 83 -8.57 -5.89 7.51
CA LYS A 83 -8.03 -4.55 7.30
C LYS A 83 -7.88 -3.79 8.61
N LYS A 84 -8.93 -3.73 9.45
CA LYS A 84 -8.88 -3.04 10.75
C LYS A 84 -7.77 -3.60 11.65
N ASN A 85 -7.60 -4.91 11.68
CA ASN A 85 -6.52 -5.54 12.45
C ASN A 85 -5.14 -5.11 11.94
N LEU A 86 -4.93 -5.10 10.62
CA LEU A 86 -3.67 -4.62 10.06
C LEU A 86 -3.45 -3.12 10.32
N LEU A 87 -4.47 -2.28 10.13
CA LEU A 87 -4.38 -0.85 10.45
C LEU A 87 -4.04 -0.62 11.93
N ALA A 88 -4.50 -1.50 12.82
CA ALA A 88 -4.13 -1.46 14.23
C ALA A 88 -2.69 -1.87 14.52
N LEU A 89 -2.17 -2.85 13.77
CA LEU A 89 -0.78 -3.28 13.88
C LEU A 89 0.21 -2.22 13.40
N ILE A 90 -0.15 -1.42 12.39
CA ILE A 90 0.74 -0.38 11.84
C ILE A 90 0.74 0.93 12.64
N GLU A 91 -0.35 1.23 13.37
CA GLU A 91 -0.51 2.50 14.10
C GLU A 91 0.66 2.89 15.02
N PRO A 92 1.33 1.97 15.74
CA PRO A 92 2.49 2.30 16.57
C PRO A 92 3.72 2.83 15.82
N TYR A 93 3.76 2.69 14.49
CA TYR A 93 4.90 3.08 13.65
C TYR A 93 4.69 4.41 12.92
N ILE A 94 3.54 5.06 13.12
CA ILE A 94 3.22 6.35 12.50
C ILE A 94 4.23 7.42 12.93
N HIS A 95 4.62 8.25 11.97
CA HIS A 95 5.42 9.44 12.17
C HIS A 95 4.86 10.61 11.35
N ASP A 96 5.36 11.81 11.61
CA ASP A 96 4.96 13.00 10.87
C ASP A 96 5.32 12.86 9.39
N GLY A 97 4.37 13.20 8.52
CA GLY A 97 4.53 13.14 7.06
C GLY A 97 4.22 11.78 6.43
N LEU A 98 4.02 10.71 7.21
CA LEU A 98 3.62 9.41 6.68
C LEU A 98 2.23 9.50 6.04
N ILE A 99 2.05 8.92 4.85
CA ILE A 99 0.74 8.68 4.25
C ILE A 99 0.36 7.21 4.41
N ILE A 100 -0.89 6.93 4.77
CA ILE A 100 -1.44 5.57 4.84
C ILE A 100 -2.66 5.52 3.94
N SER A 101 -2.72 4.54 3.05
CA SER A 101 -3.89 4.35 2.21
C SER A 101 -4.40 2.92 2.18
N SER A 102 -5.71 2.75 2.06
CA SER A 102 -6.32 1.46 1.73
C SER A 102 -6.69 1.38 0.26
N ASN A 103 -6.33 0.27 -0.39
CA ASN A 103 -6.80 -0.12 -1.72
C ASN A 103 -8.15 -0.86 -1.66
N THR A 104 -8.97 -0.61 -0.64
CA THR A 104 -10.33 -1.18 -0.60
C THR A 104 -11.15 -0.71 -1.80
N SER A 105 -11.93 -1.62 -2.38
CA SER A 105 -12.81 -1.34 -3.51
C SER A 105 -14.25 -1.01 -3.07
N GLY A 106 -14.62 -1.28 -1.81
CA GLY A 106 -16.00 -1.09 -1.37
C GLY A 106 -16.23 -0.87 0.13
N LEU A 107 -15.20 -0.98 0.97
CA LEU A 107 -15.34 -0.69 2.39
C LEU A 107 -15.20 0.81 2.63
N SER A 108 -15.98 1.34 3.57
CA SER A 108 -15.90 2.75 3.94
C SER A 108 -14.59 3.05 4.63
N ILE A 109 -13.84 4.02 4.10
CA ILE A 109 -12.59 4.53 4.69
C ILE A 109 -12.83 5.05 6.11
N ALA A 110 -13.92 5.79 6.33
CA ALA A 110 -14.27 6.28 7.66
C ALA A 110 -14.56 5.13 8.65
N GLU A 111 -15.19 4.04 8.19
CA GLU A 111 -15.47 2.87 9.04
C GLU A 111 -14.20 2.09 9.39
N LEU A 112 -13.25 1.97 8.46
CA LEU A 112 -11.95 1.35 8.68
C LEU A 112 -11.12 2.13 9.71
N ALA A 113 -11.21 3.47 9.68
CA ALA A 113 -10.43 4.36 10.54
C ALA A 113 -11.10 4.67 11.89
N ARG A 114 -12.38 4.32 12.07
CA ARG A 114 -13.21 4.72 13.22
C ARG A 114 -12.53 4.50 14.58
N ASP A 115 -11.89 3.36 14.73
CA ASP A 115 -11.30 2.91 15.99
C ASP A 115 -9.83 3.35 16.16
N ARG A 116 -9.33 4.23 15.28
CA ARG A 116 -7.94 4.73 15.28
C ARG A 116 -7.84 6.12 15.94
N THR A 117 -6.62 6.49 16.32
CA THR A 117 -6.31 7.79 16.90
C THR A 117 -6.53 8.94 15.91
N SER A 118 -6.69 10.17 16.41
CA SER A 118 -6.79 11.35 15.55
C SER A 118 -5.55 11.53 14.66
N ALA A 119 -4.36 11.21 15.17
CA ALA A 119 -3.12 11.23 14.40
C ALA A 119 -3.19 10.28 13.20
N PHE A 120 -3.63 9.05 13.42
CA PHE A 120 -3.84 8.07 12.34
C PHE A 120 -4.86 8.57 11.31
N ARG A 121 -6.02 9.06 11.76
CA ARG A 121 -7.10 9.46 10.85
C ARG A 121 -6.72 10.63 9.95
N ARG A 122 -5.82 11.52 10.40
CA ARG A 122 -5.28 12.60 9.59
C ARG A 122 -4.47 12.12 8.39
N CYS A 123 -3.68 11.07 8.56
CA CYS A 123 -2.85 10.53 7.49
C CYS A 123 -3.45 9.34 6.73
N PHE A 124 -4.71 8.96 7.02
CA PHE A 124 -5.35 7.79 6.41
C PHE A 124 -6.48 8.16 5.45
N PHE A 125 -6.45 7.60 4.24
CA PHE A 125 -7.50 7.75 3.23
C PHE A 125 -7.50 6.60 2.22
N GLY A 126 -8.46 6.56 1.29
CA GLY A 126 -8.46 5.57 0.22
C GLY A 126 -7.57 6.00 -0.95
N VAL A 127 -6.77 5.07 -1.47
CA VAL A 127 -6.13 5.17 -2.79
C VAL A 127 -6.40 3.85 -3.50
N HIS A 128 -7.36 3.88 -4.43
CA HIS A 128 -7.89 2.69 -5.07
C HIS A 128 -7.39 2.57 -6.51
N PHE A 129 -6.59 1.53 -6.74
CA PHE A 129 -6.06 1.13 -8.03
C PHE A 129 -6.97 0.10 -8.70
N PHE A 130 -7.17 0.26 -10.00
CA PHE A 130 -7.94 -0.67 -10.82
C PHE A 130 -7.06 -1.79 -11.38
N ASN A 131 -7.61 -2.99 -11.54
CA ASN A 131 -6.86 -4.15 -12.03
C ASN A 131 -6.85 -4.21 -13.57
N PRO A 132 -5.70 -4.31 -14.25
CA PRO A 132 -4.32 -4.32 -13.73
C PRO A 132 -3.74 -2.90 -13.57
N PRO A 133 -3.11 -2.55 -12.42
CA PRO A 133 -2.75 -1.16 -12.07
C PRO A 133 -1.95 -0.42 -13.14
N ARG A 134 -0.96 -1.07 -13.77
CA ARG A 134 -0.12 -0.44 -14.79
C ARG A 134 -0.87 0.03 -16.04
N TYR A 135 -2.02 -0.59 -16.35
CA TYR A 135 -2.76 -0.33 -17.58
C TYR A 135 -4.01 0.51 -17.36
N MET A 136 -4.36 0.77 -16.10
CA MET A 136 -5.52 1.54 -15.73
C MET A 136 -5.08 2.96 -15.39
N ASN A 137 -5.50 3.92 -16.21
CA ASN A 137 -5.11 5.32 -16.03
C ASN A 137 -5.91 6.05 -14.93
N LEU A 138 -6.80 5.33 -14.24
CA LEU A 138 -7.64 5.88 -13.19
C LEU A 138 -7.15 5.36 -11.84
N VAL A 139 -6.96 6.28 -10.91
CA VAL A 139 -6.78 6.02 -9.48
C VAL A 139 -7.80 6.87 -8.73
N GLU A 140 -8.54 6.26 -7.83
CA GLU A 140 -9.52 6.97 -6.99
C GLU A 140 -8.87 7.36 -5.66
N VAL A 141 -8.96 8.64 -5.30
CA VAL A 141 -8.52 9.15 -4.00
C VAL A 141 -9.74 9.48 -3.16
N ILE A 142 -9.86 8.85 -2.00
CA ILE A 142 -11.10 8.83 -1.19
C ILE A 142 -10.77 9.37 0.22
N PRO A 143 -10.76 10.70 0.41
CA PRO A 143 -10.50 11.28 1.72
C PRO A 143 -11.64 11.03 2.70
N SER A 144 -11.33 11.12 3.99
CA SER A 144 -12.31 11.20 5.07
C SER A 144 -12.40 12.64 5.60
N VAL A 145 -13.34 12.89 6.51
CA VAL A 145 -13.49 14.20 7.17
C VAL A 145 -12.27 14.61 8.00
N ASP A 146 -11.48 13.64 8.46
CA ASP A 146 -10.30 13.88 9.29
C ASP A 146 -9.01 13.99 8.46
N THR A 147 -9.06 13.64 7.17
CA THR A 147 -7.88 13.59 6.29
C THR A 147 -7.25 14.98 6.18
N GLU A 148 -5.93 15.02 6.37
CA GLU A 148 -5.14 16.24 6.26
C GLU A 148 -5.04 16.70 4.80
N PRO A 149 -5.50 17.93 4.47
CA PRO A 149 -5.50 18.44 3.11
C PRO A 149 -4.11 18.46 2.45
N GLU A 150 -3.08 18.79 3.21
CA GLU A 150 -1.70 18.86 2.71
C GLU A 150 -1.19 17.47 2.27
N LEU A 151 -1.49 16.41 3.03
CA LEU A 151 -1.14 15.04 2.65
C LEU A 151 -1.93 14.56 1.42
N LEU A 152 -3.19 15.00 1.32
CA LEU A 152 -4.04 14.71 0.16
C LEU A 152 -3.49 15.38 -1.11
N GLU A 153 -3.03 16.63 -1.01
CA GLU A 153 -2.40 17.36 -2.11
C GLU A 153 -1.10 16.69 -2.56
N VAL A 154 -0.23 16.31 -1.63
CA VAL A 154 1.00 15.56 -1.92
C VAL A 154 0.69 14.26 -2.66
N MET A 155 -0.28 13.48 -2.18
CA MET A 155 -0.69 12.25 -2.87
C MET A 155 -1.23 12.54 -4.28
N CYS A 156 -2.10 13.53 -4.42
CA CYS A 156 -2.69 13.87 -5.71
C CYS A 156 -1.64 14.36 -6.71
N ASP A 157 -0.62 15.09 -6.27
CA ASP A 157 0.48 15.53 -7.11
C ASP A 157 1.32 14.34 -7.59
N PHE A 158 1.74 13.48 -6.66
CA PHE A 158 2.46 12.24 -6.96
C PHE A 158 1.72 11.37 -7.99
N LEU A 159 0.44 11.11 -7.75
CA LEU A 159 -0.39 10.27 -8.63
C LEU A 159 -0.59 10.85 -10.03
N LYS A 160 -0.48 12.17 -10.22
CA LYS A 160 -0.69 12.85 -11.50
C LYS A 160 0.59 13.03 -12.30
N ASN A 161 1.68 13.32 -11.60
CA ASN A 161 2.90 13.81 -12.22
C ASN A 161 4.05 12.79 -12.19
N GLU A 162 3.99 11.81 -11.28
CA GLU A 162 5.07 10.85 -11.06
C GLU A 162 4.66 9.38 -11.28
N LEU A 163 3.37 9.08 -11.32
CA LEU A 163 2.81 7.74 -11.53
C LEU A 163 2.14 7.59 -12.90
#